data_AF-A0A952P7S7-F1
#
_entry.id   AF-A0A952P7S7-F1
#
_cell.length_a   1.000
_cell.length_b   1.000
_cell.length_c   1.000
_cell.angle_alpha   90.00
_cell.angle_beta   90.00
_cell.angle_gamma   90.00
#
_symmetry.space_group_name_H-M   'P 1'
#
loop_
_entity.id
_entity.type
_entity.pdbx_description
1 polymer ?
#
loop_
_entity_poly.entity_id
_entity_poly.type
_entity_poly.pdbx_seq_one_letter_code
_entity_poly.pdbx_strand_id
1 'polypeptide(L)'
;MGRSIAILTDFGHTDNYVGIMKGVIRKISPFADIIDLNHGIESGNIRSAAYNLESAYQYFPKNTIFLCVVDPGVGSTRKAVAIESEGFFFVAPDNGLLTPIIQKSKSNITAVELTNKKFQLDNRSSTFHGRDIFAPVAAHISMKTELLELGDVINIKNLVQLNDYIAKKNGNEITGNIVHKDKFGNLITDIPEDWVNKKKRSKDLSCRI
;
A
#
# COMPACT_ATOMS: atom_id res chain seq x y z
N MET A 1 -14.52 19.83 4.46
CA MET A 1 -13.53 19.55 3.38
C MET A 1 -13.29 18.04 3.37
N GLY A 2 -13.35 17.41 2.19
CA GLY A 2 -13.13 15.95 2.08
C GLY A 2 -11.68 15.57 2.37
N ARG A 3 -11.45 14.34 2.84
CA ARG A 3 -10.09 13.82 3.03
C ARG A 3 -9.43 13.57 1.65
N SER A 4 -8.11 13.72 1.53
CA SER A 4 -7.38 13.41 0.30
C SER A 4 -7.27 11.89 0.08
N ILE A 5 -7.31 11.47 -1.18
CA ILE A 5 -7.12 10.09 -1.63
C ILE A 5 -5.88 10.05 -2.51
N ALA A 6 -4.80 9.44 -2.02
CA ALA A 6 -3.58 9.19 -2.76
C ALA A 6 -3.66 7.81 -3.44
N ILE A 7 -3.43 7.73 -4.74
CA ILE A 7 -3.60 6.50 -5.53
C ILE A 7 -2.25 5.95 -5.98
N LEU A 8 -1.99 4.67 -5.70
CA LEU A 8 -0.82 3.92 -6.15
C LEU A 8 -1.25 2.66 -6.89
N THR A 9 -0.77 2.43 -8.13
CA THR A 9 -1.13 1.26 -8.94
C THR A 9 0.01 0.78 -9.85
N ASP A 10 -0.18 -0.38 -10.47
CA ASP A 10 0.63 -0.92 -11.57
C ASP A 10 -0.08 -0.85 -12.94
N PHE A 11 -1.09 0.02 -13.07
CA PHE A 11 -1.92 0.11 -14.28
C PHE A 11 -1.30 0.95 -15.41
N GLY A 12 -0.19 1.61 -15.14
CA GLY A 12 0.43 2.56 -16.06
C GLY A 12 -0.41 3.82 -16.27
N HIS A 13 -0.04 4.57 -17.31
CA HIS A 13 -0.65 5.85 -17.67
C HIS A 13 -1.26 5.84 -19.08
N THR A 14 -1.24 4.69 -19.77
CA THR A 14 -1.69 4.54 -21.15
C THR A 14 -3.18 4.22 -21.24
N ASP A 15 -3.66 3.38 -20.32
CA ASP A 15 -5.03 2.86 -20.34
C ASP A 15 -5.96 3.63 -19.40
N ASN A 16 -7.26 3.45 -19.58
CA ASN A 16 -8.29 4.21 -18.89
C ASN A 16 -8.54 3.77 -17.43
N TYR A 17 -7.87 2.74 -16.93
CA TYR A 17 -8.15 2.12 -15.62
C TYR A 17 -8.11 3.13 -14.46
N VAL A 18 -7.04 3.91 -14.37
CA VAL A 18 -6.90 4.95 -13.33
C VAL A 18 -7.99 6.03 -13.49
N GLY A 19 -8.26 6.46 -14.73
CA GLY A 19 -9.31 7.43 -15.02
C GLY A 19 -10.70 6.96 -14.57
N ILE A 20 -11.02 5.69 -14.79
CA ILE A 20 -12.27 5.07 -14.33
C ILE A 20 -12.34 5.05 -12.81
N MET A 21 -11.26 4.65 -12.11
CA MET A 21 -11.22 4.67 -10.64
C MET A 21 -11.50 6.07 -10.09
N LYS A 22 -10.86 7.09 -10.66
CA LYS A 22 -11.11 8.50 -10.28
C LYS A 22 -12.55 8.93 -10.56
N GLY A 23 -13.13 8.51 -11.68
CA GLY A 23 -14.53 8.74 -12.00
C GLY A 23 -15.48 8.15 -10.96
N VAL A 24 -15.23 6.91 -10.54
CA VAL A 24 -15.99 6.25 -9.45
C VAL A 24 -15.84 7.02 -8.14
N ILE A 25 -14.61 7.40 -7.77
CA ILE A 25 -14.35 8.19 -6.58
C ILE A 25 -15.15 9.50 -6.61
N ARG A 26 -15.09 10.25 -7.71
CA ARG A 26 -15.80 11.53 -7.86
C ARG A 26 -17.32 11.38 -7.88
N LYS A 27 -17.85 10.26 -8.38
CA LYS A 27 -19.29 9.98 -8.34
C LYS A 27 -19.79 9.83 -6.89
N ILE A 28 -18.97 9.25 -6.01
CA ILE A 28 -19.31 8.99 -4.61
C ILE A 28 -18.94 10.18 -3.72
N SER A 29 -17.75 10.73 -3.89
CA SER A 29 -17.19 11.87 -3.15
C SER A 29 -16.77 12.98 -4.12
N PRO A 30 -17.71 13.85 -4.55
CA PRO A 30 -17.47 14.85 -5.59
C PRO A 30 -16.32 15.82 -5.31
N PHE A 31 -16.07 16.10 -4.04
CA PHE A 31 -15.05 17.05 -3.59
C PHE A 31 -13.80 16.38 -3.01
N ALA A 32 -13.61 15.07 -3.20
CA ALA A 32 -12.39 14.39 -2.79
C ALA A 32 -11.17 15.04 -3.49
N ASP A 33 -10.12 15.33 -2.72
CA ASP A 33 -8.84 15.70 -3.30
C ASP A 33 -8.13 14.40 -3.73
N ILE A 34 -7.81 14.26 -5.02
CA ILE A 34 -7.24 13.03 -5.57
C ILE A 34 -5.81 13.31 -6.01
N ILE A 35 -4.87 12.57 -5.43
CA ILE A 35 -3.45 12.71 -5.68
C ILE A 35 -2.96 11.41 -6.31
N ASP A 36 -2.31 11.49 -7.48
CA ASP A 36 -1.63 10.33 -8.03
C ASP A 36 -0.27 10.19 -7.36
N LEU A 37 -0.09 9.12 -6.60
CA LEU A 37 1.20 8.82 -5.98
C LEU A 37 2.15 8.21 -7.01
N ASN A 38 1.73 7.10 -7.63
CA ASN A 38 2.49 6.42 -8.68
C ASN A 38 1.59 5.39 -9.40
N HIS A 39 1.53 5.40 -10.74
CA HIS A 39 0.85 4.34 -11.51
C HIS A 39 1.79 3.48 -12.34
N GLY A 40 3.09 3.80 -12.33
CA GLY A 40 4.13 3.12 -13.07
C GLY A 40 4.87 2.06 -12.26
N ILE A 41 4.22 1.50 -11.22
CA ILE A 41 4.77 0.31 -10.56
C ILE A 41 4.81 -0.83 -11.60
N GLU A 42 5.90 -1.59 -11.62
CA GLU A 42 5.99 -2.77 -12.47
C GLU A 42 4.86 -3.76 -12.15
N SER A 43 4.25 -4.33 -13.19
CA SER A 43 3.09 -5.21 -13.07
C SER A 43 3.31 -6.32 -12.04
N GLY A 44 2.45 -6.38 -11.04
CA GLY A 44 2.51 -7.37 -9.96
C GLY A 44 3.66 -7.21 -8.96
N ASN A 45 4.47 -6.14 -9.05
CA ASN A 45 5.62 -5.94 -8.16
C ASN A 45 5.21 -5.35 -6.80
N ILE A 46 4.68 -6.22 -5.92
CA ILE A 46 4.17 -5.87 -4.59
C ILE A 46 5.25 -5.24 -3.69
N ARG A 47 6.51 -5.70 -3.80
CA ARG A 47 7.63 -5.17 -3.00
C ARG A 47 7.94 -3.72 -3.38
N SER A 48 7.99 -3.41 -4.68
CA SER A 48 8.19 -2.05 -5.17
C SER A 48 7.02 -1.13 -4.76
N ALA A 49 5.78 -1.64 -4.82
CA ALA A 49 4.59 -0.93 -4.36
C ALA A 49 4.68 -0.58 -2.86
N ALA A 50 5.03 -1.57 -2.03
CA ALA A 50 5.21 -1.40 -0.59
C ALA A 50 6.27 -0.34 -0.28
N TYR A 51 7.44 -0.39 -0.95
CA TYR A 51 8.50 0.60 -0.80
C TYR A 51 8.05 2.02 -1.19
N ASN A 52 7.35 2.17 -2.31
CA ASN A 52 6.85 3.48 -2.78
C ASN A 52 5.84 4.07 -1.79
N LEU A 53 4.92 3.24 -1.26
CA LEU A 53 3.97 3.66 -0.23
C LEU A 53 4.70 4.10 1.03
N GLU A 54 5.61 3.27 1.55
CA GLU A 54 6.39 3.52 2.75
C GLU A 54 7.18 4.83 2.67
N SER A 55 7.83 5.07 1.53
CA SER A 55 8.68 6.24 1.31
C SER A 55 7.89 7.55 1.20
N ALA A 56 6.58 7.48 0.98
CA ALA A 56 5.76 8.64 0.68
C ALA A 56 4.75 9.00 1.76
N TYR A 57 4.10 8.02 2.40
CA TYR A 57 2.85 8.28 3.12
C TYR A 57 2.98 9.29 4.28
N GLN A 58 4.13 9.32 4.95
CA GLN A 58 4.37 10.22 6.09
C GLN A 58 4.47 11.70 5.70
N TYR A 59 4.65 12.02 4.40
CA TYR A 59 4.66 13.38 3.89
C TYR A 59 3.26 13.94 3.62
N PHE A 60 2.23 13.09 3.69
CA PHE A 60 0.84 13.50 3.48
C PHE A 60 0.19 13.98 4.79
N PRO A 61 -0.84 14.84 4.71
CA PRO A 61 -1.60 15.22 5.89
C PRO A 61 -2.31 14.02 6.51
N LYS A 62 -2.49 14.07 7.83
CA LYS A 62 -3.32 13.08 8.54
C LYS A 62 -4.72 13.02 7.94
N ASN A 63 -5.35 11.86 8.05
CA ASN A 63 -6.60 11.43 7.44
C ASN A 63 -6.52 11.17 5.93
N THR A 64 -5.34 11.21 5.31
CA THR A 64 -5.18 10.78 3.91
C THR A 64 -5.51 9.29 3.76
N ILE A 65 -6.22 8.96 2.68
CA ILE A 65 -6.51 7.58 2.26
C ILE A 65 -5.52 7.19 1.17
N PHE A 66 -4.75 6.14 1.39
CA PHE A 66 -3.87 5.53 0.39
C PHE A 66 -4.60 4.37 -0.27
N LEU A 67 -5.06 4.60 -1.50
CA LEU A 67 -5.68 3.61 -2.37
C LEU A 67 -4.60 2.92 -3.20
N CYS A 68 -4.18 1.73 -2.76
CA CYS A 68 -3.04 1.02 -3.34
C CYS A 68 -3.51 -0.26 -4.03
N VAL A 69 -3.41 -0.32 -5.36
CA VAL A 69 -3.89 -1.46 -6.17
C VAL A 69 -2.75 -1.96 -7.07
N VAL A 70 -1.97 -2.89 -6.54
CA VAL A 70 -1.03 -3.74 -7.28
C VAL A 70 -1.39 -5.17 -6.92
N ASP A 71 -2.08 -5.85 -7.84
CA ASP A 71 -2.86 -7.04 -7.50
C ASP A 71 -2.76 -8.15 -8.55
N PRO A 72 -1.66 -8.92 -8.55
CA PRO A 72 -1.53 -10.10 -9.43
C PRO A 72 -2.52 -11.21 -9.05
N GLY A 73 -3.13 -11.14 -7.86
CA GLY A 73 -4.12 -12.10 -7.36
C GLY A 73 -5.57 -11.67 -7.58
N VAL A 74 -5.85 -10.70 -8.46
CA VAL A 74 -7.23 -10.26 -8.72
C VAL A 74 -8.11 -11.44 -9.17
N GLY A 75 -9.36 -11.48 -8.69
CA GLY A 75 -10.29 -12.58 -8.97
C GLY A 75 -10.00 -13.90 -8.23
N SER A 76 -8.94 -13.97 -7.42
CA SER A 76 -8.67 -15.12 -6.55
C SER A 76 -9.40 -15.03 -5.19
N THR A 77 -9.06 -15.91 -4.26
CA THR A 77 -9.56 -15.90 -2.87
C THR A 77 -8.89 -14.85 -1.97
N ARG A 78 -7.93 -14.07 -2.50
CA ARG A 78 -7.24 -13.03 -1.72
C ARG A 78 -8.23 -11.96 -1.24
N LYS A 79 -8.05 -11.52 0.01
CA LYS A 79 -8.96 -10.56 0.65
C LYS A 79 -8.76 -9.15 0.11
N ALA A 80 -9.82 -8.36 0.12
CA ALA A 80 -9.78 -6.91 -0.02
C ALA A 80 -9.83 -6.31 1.38
N VAL A 81 -8.88 -5.44 1.73
CA VAL A 81 -8.74 -4.96 3.11
C VAL A 81 -8.60 -3.46 3.18
N ALA A 82 -8.99 -2.90 4.32
CA ALA A 82 -8.62 -1.55 4.71
C ALA A 82 -8.05 -1.55 6.14
N ILE A 83 -7.02 -0.73 6.37
CA ILE A 83 -6.44 -0.52 7.69
C ILE A 83 -6.38 0.97 8.03
N GLU A 84 -6.50 1.28 9.32
CA GLU A 84 -6.20 2.59 9.88
C GLU A 84 -4.99 2.47 10.79
N SER A 85 -3.98 3.30 10.55
CA SER A 85 -2.75 3.36 11.34
C SER A 85 -2.22 4.77 11.42
N GLU A 86 -1.87 5.22 12.63
CA GLU A 86 -1.27 6.53 12.89
C GLU A 86 -2.05 7.71 12.26
N GLY A 87 -3.38 7.60 12.16
CA GLY A 87 -4.25 8.61 11.55
C GLY A 87 -4.20 8.65 10.03
N PHE A 88 -3.74 7.60 9.35
CA PHE A 88 -3.86 7.39 7.92
C PHE A 88 -4.74 6.16 7.63
N PHE A 89 -5.36 6.14 6.46
CA PHE A 89 -6.14 4.99 5.99
C PHE A 89 -5.45 4.36 4.79
N PHE A 90 -5.46 3.04 4.69
CA PHE A 90 -4.86 2.31 3.58
C PHE A 90 -5.86 1.29 3.08
N VAL A 91 -6.14 1.31 1.79
CA VAL A 91 -7.11 0.44 1.10
C VAL A 91 -6.36 -0.34 0.03
N ALA A 92 -6.30 -1.67 0.16
CA ALA A 92 -5.40 -2.49 -0.65
C ALA A 92 -5.86 -3.96 -0.78
N PRO A 93 -5.28 -4.72 -1.73
CA PRO A 93 -5.29 -6.16 -1.68
C PRO A 93 -4.48 -6.71 -0.50
N ASP A 94 -4.99 -7.75 0.15
CA ASP A 94 -4.26 -8.48 1.20
C ASP A 94 -3.25 -9.45 0.57
N ASN A 95 -2.13 -8.90 0.10
CA ASN A 95 -1.07 -9.64 -0.61
C ASN A 95 0.34 -9.29 -0.12
N GLY A 96 0.45 -8.59 1.01
CA GLY A 96 1.72 -8.11 1.54
C GLY A 96 2.06 -6.65 1.21
N LEU A 97 1.30 -5.95 0.36
CA LEU A 97 1.57 -4.53 0.03
C LEU A 97 1.66 -3.66 1.30
N LEU A 98 0.83 -3.93 2.30
CA LEU A 98 0.75 -3.16 3.55
C LEU A 98 1.79 -3.56 4.61
N THR A 99 2.68 -4.51 4.31
CA THR A 99 3.76 -4.95 5.23
C THR A 99 4.51 -3.81 5.92
N PRO A 100 5.03 -2.78 5.23
CA PRO A 100 5.73 -1.68 5.89
C PRO A 100 4.88 -0.93 6.92
N ILE A 101 3.58 -0.75 6.62
CA ILE A 101 2.66 -0.06 7.52
C ILE A 101 2.43 -0.89 8.78
N ILE A 102 2.27 -2.20 8.61
CA ILE A 102 2.05 -3.14 9.72
C ILE A 102 3.29 -3.22 10.61
N GLN A 103 4.48 -3.38 10.00
CA GLN A 103 5.72 -3.62 10.74
C GLN A 103 6.30 -2.37 11.40
N LYS A 104 6.06 -1.17 10.84
CA LYS A 104 6.64 0.08 11.36
C LYS A 104 5.69 0.90 12.23
N SER A 105 4.39 0.54 12.29
CA SER A 105 3.43 1.24 13.14
C SER A 105 3.85 1.21 14.61
N LYS A 106 3.79 2.37 15.26
CA LYS A 106 4.01 2.50 16.72
C LYS A 106 2.71 2.50 17.51
N SER A 107 1.57 2.48 16.82
CA SER A 107 0.23 2.51 17.40
C SER A 107 -0.59 1.27 17.05
N ASN A 108 -1.70 1.07 17.76
CA ASN A 108 -2.68 0.05 17.39
C ASN A 108 -3.19 0.30 15.97
N ILE A 109 -3.30 -0.80 15.20
CA ILE A 109 -3.85 -0.80 13.85
C ILE A 109 -5.24 -1.41 13.91
N THR A 110 -6.22 -0.73 13.33
CA THR A 110 -7.54 -1.31 13.06
C THR A 110 -7.54 -1.84 11.64
N ALA A 111 -8.02 -3.07 11.44
CA ALA A 111 -8.06 -3.70 10.12
C ALA A 111 -9.43 -4.34 9.87
N VAL A 112 -9.92 -4.23 8.65
CA VAL A 112 -11.19 -4.82 8.21
C VAL A 112 -11.05 -5.50 6.85
N GLU A 113 -11.80 -6.57 6.66
CA GLU A 113 -12.10 -7.14 5.35
C GLU A 113 -13.23 -6.33 4.72
N LEU A 114 -13.12 -6.01 3.43
CA LEU A 114 -14.10 -5.23 2.70
C LEU A 114 -15.26 -6.11 2.23
N THR A 115 -16.05 -6.63 3.18
CA THR A 115 -17.17 -7.54 2.93
C THR A 115 -18.50 -6.82 2.75
N ASN A 116 -18.64 -5.60 3.24
CA ASN A 116 -19.90 -4.86 3.13
C ASN A 116 -20.12 -4.33 1.71
N LYS A 117 -21.11 -4.91 1.02
CA LYS A 117 -21.47 -4.59 -0.37
C LYS A 117 -22.02 -3.16 -0.55
N LYS A 118 -22.55 -2.54 0.51
CA LYS A 118 -23.09 -1.16 0.48
C LYS A 118 -22.06 -0.13 0.02
N PHE A 119 -20.77 -0.39 0.29
CA PHE A 119 -19.68 0.53 -0.01
C PHE A 119 -18.91 0.18 -1.29
N GLN A 120 -19.51 -0.65 -2.14
CA GLN A 120 -18.90 -1.22 -3.33
C GLN A 120 -19.85 -1.05 -4.52
N LEU A 121 -19.34 -1.18 -5.75
CA LEU A 121 -20.21 -1.14 -6.93
C LEU A 121 -20.98 -2.45 -7.07
N ASP A 122 -22.20 -2.34 -7.60
CA ASP A 122 -22.98 -3.48 -8.07
C ASP A 122 -22.30 -4.12 -9.29
N ASN A 123 -22.53 -5.43 -9.50
CA ASN A 123 -21.98 -6.20 -10.63
C ASN A 123 -20.44 -6.18 -10.72
N ARG A 124 -19.77 -6.68 -9.67
CA ARG A 124 -18.30 -6.77 -9.63
C ARG A 124 -17.75 -7.59 -10.79
N SER A 125 -16.77 -7.03 -11.49
CA SER A 125 -15.89 -7.76 -12.40
C SER A 125 -14.95 -8.65 -11.62
N SER A 126 -14.62 -9.82 -12.17
CA SER A 126 -13.56 -10.69 -11.63
C SER A 126 -12.16 -10.10 -11.80
N THR A 127 -11.98 -9.12 -12.69
CA THR A 127 -10.65 -8.62 -13.09
C THR A 127 -10.39 -7.16 -12.74
N PHE A 128 -11.39 -6.41 -12.25
CA PHE A 128 -11.21 -4.97 -11.98
C PHE A 128 -11.72 -4.52 -10.61
N HIS A 129 -11.24 -5.18 -9.56
CA HIS A 129 -11.53 -4.80 -8.18
C HIS A 129 -11.04 -3.38 -7.81
N GLY A 130 -10.08 -2.82 -8.56
CA GLY A 130 -9.71 -1.39 -8.47
C GLY A 130 -10.92 -0.47 -8.60
N ARG A 131 -11.75 -0.68 -9.63
CA ARG A 131 -12.99 0.05 -9.89
C ARG A 131 -14.11 -0.38 -8.94
N ASP A 132 -14.27 -1.68 -8.73
CA ASP A 132 -15.49 -2.24 -8.14
C ASP A 132 -15.50 -2.25 -6.61
N ILE A 133 -14.31 -2.31 -5.99
CA ILE A 133 -14.15 -2.49 -4.54
C ILE A 133 -13.33 -1.35 -3.95
N PHE A 134 -12.09 -1.15 -4.42
CA PHE A 134 -11.15 -0.27 -3.72
C PHE A 134 -11.46 1.22 -3.90
N ALA A 135 -11.71 1.66 -5.13
CA ALA A 135 -12.10 3.04 -5.43
C ALA A 135 -13.36 3.51 -4.66
N PRO A 136 -14.49 2.76 -4.65
CA PRO A 136 -15.67 3.19 -3.92
C PRO A 136 -15.45 3.18 -2.41
N VAL A 137 -14.73 2.19 -1.86
CA VAL A 137 -14.39 2.17 -0.43
C VAL A 137 -13.54 3.38 -0.02
N ALA A 138 -12.50 3.70 -0.78
CA ALA A 138 -11.68 4.89 -0.53
C ALA A 138 -12.51 6.18 -0.57
N ALA A 139 -13.47 6.28 -1.51
CA ALA A 139 -14.38 7.40 -1.60
C ALA A 139 -15.30 7.51 -0.37
N HIS A 140 -15.84 6.41 0.15
CA HIS A 140 -16.65 6.40 1.36
C HIS A 140 -15.84 6.80 2.61
N ILE A 141 -14.61 6.29 2.76
CA ILE A 141 -13.71 6.73 3.85
C ILE A 141 -13.44 8.24 3.76
N SER A 142 -13.31 8.78 2.54
CA SER A 142 -13.10 10.23 2.35
C SER A 142 -14.29 11.09 2.79
N MET A 143 -15.49 10.49 2.81
CA MET A 143 -16.73 11.07 3.33
C MET A 143 -16.96 10.75 4.82
N LYS A 144 -15.93 10.26 5.52
CA LYS A 144 -15.94 9.93 6.95
C LYS A 144 -16.82 8.72 7.32
N THR A 145 -17.03 7.78 6.39
CA THR A 145 -17.49 6.44 6.78
C THR A 145 -16.45 5.82 7.71
N GLU A 146 -16.90 5.28 8.85
CA GLU A 146 -16.05 4.63 9.83
C GLU A 146 -15.48 3.32 9.27
N LEU A 147 -14.22 3.02 9.59
CA LEU A 147 -13.53 1.84 9.04
C LEU A 147 -14.29 0.54 9.33
N LEU A 148 -14.85 0.43 10.55
CA LEU A 148 -15.58 -0.74 11.02
C LEU A 148 -16.92 -0.99 10.28
N GLU A 149 -17.45 0.00 9.55
CA GLU A 149 -18.66 -0.20 8.75
C GLU A 149 -18.38 -0.94 7.44
N LEU A 150 -17.13 -0.92 6.97
CA LEU A 150 -16.75 -1.40 5.64
C LEU A 150 -16.74 -2.93 5.51
N GLY A 151 -16.78 -3.63 6.64
CA GLY A 151 -16.93 -5.09 6.72
C GLY A 151 -16.34 -5.68 7.99
N ASP A 152 -15.92 -6.93 7.91
CA ASP A 152 -15.58 -7.74 9.09
C ASP A 152 -14.21 -7.39 9.66
N VAL A 153 -14.10 -7.26 10.98
CA VAL A 153 -12.83 -6.97 11.65
C VAL A 153 -11.83 -8.11 11.45
N ILE A 154 -10.61 -7.77 11.03
CA ILE A 154 -9.50 -8.70 10.88
C ILE A 154 -8.48 -8.48 12.00
N ASN A 155 -7.98 -9.58 12.58
CA ASN A 155 -6.77 -9.52 13.39
C ASN A 155 -5.57 -9.23 12.51
N ILE A 156 -4.82 -8.17 12.82
CA ILE A 156 -3.65 -7.72 12.05
C ILE A 156 -2.62 -8.84 11.77
N LYS A 157 -2.50 -9.81 12.68
CA LYS A 157 -1.59 -10.96 12.53
C LYS A 157 -1.98 -11.92 11.40
N ASN A 158 -3.22 -11.84 10.93
CA ASN A 158 -3.76 -12.69 9.86
C ASN A 158 -3.60 -12.05 8.47
N LEU A 159 -3.18 -10.78 8.38
CA LEU A 159 -2.87 -10.16 7.09
C LEU A 159 -1.58 -10.74 6.51
N VAL A 160 -1.56 -10.88 5.19
CA VAL A 160 -0.40 -11.33 4.44
C VAL A 160 0.73 -10.33 4.61
N GLN A 161 1.93 -10.82 4.93
CA GLN A 161 3.15 -10.03 5.02
C GLN A 161 4.20 -10.55 4.04
N LEU A 162 4.97 -9.63 3.47
CA LEU A 162 6.12 -9.97 2.64
C LEU A 162 7.22 -10.57 3.54
N ASN A 163 7.66 -11.78 3.19
CA ASN A 163 8.84 -12.37 3.79
C ASN A 163 10.06 -11.51 3.45
N ASP A 164 10.98 -11.39 4.41
CA ASP A 164 12.23 -10.65 4.23
C ASP A 164 12.01 -9.23 3.68
N TYR A 165 11.00 -8.52 4.21
CA TYR A 165 10.77 -7.12 3.84
C TYR A 165 11.87 -6.19 4.35
N ILE A 166 12.45 -6.53 5.52
CA ILE A 166 13.51 -5.76 6.18
C ILE A 166 14.82 -6.55 6.07
N ALA A 167 15.91 -5.83 5.83
CA ALA A 167 17.25 -6.39 5.85
C ALA A 167 17.54 -7.11 7.18
N LYS A 168 18.43 -8.10 7.13
CA LYS A 168 18.90 -8.86 8.29
C LYS A 168 20.36 -8.57 8.56
N LYS A 169 20.72 -8.48 9.84
CA LYS A 169 22.10 -8.34 10.29
C LYS A 169 22.44 -9.45 11.28
N ASN A 170 23.41 -10.29 10.91
CA ASN A 170 23.94 -11.38 11.73
C ASN A 170 25.42 -11.10 12.01
N GLY A 171 25.70 -10.46 13.16
CA GLY A 171 27.05 -10.02 13.50
C GLY A 171 27.59 -9.02 12.48
N ASN A 172 28.57 -9.45 11.69
CA ASN A 172 29.20 -8.64 10.64
C ASN A 172 28.64 -8.93 9.23
N GLU A 173 27.69 -9.85 9.09
CA GLU A 173 27.02 -10.11 7.82
C GLU A 173 25.70 -9.33 7.73
N ILE A 174 25.52 -8.59 6.64
CA ILE A 174 24.27 -7.91 6.30
C ILE A 174 23.71 -8.57 5.04
N THR A 175 22.46 -8.99 5.11
CA THR A 175 21.68 -9.49 3.97
C THR A 175 20.53 -8.53 3.76
N GLY A 176 20.53 -7.85 2.61
CA GLY A 176 19.43 -6.99 2.19
C GLY A 176 18.88 -7.42 0.85
N ASN A 177 17.81 -6.77 0.43
CA ASN A 177 17.15 -7.00 -0.85
C ASN A 177 17.13 -5.71 -1.66
N ILE A 178 17.17 -5.82 -2.99
CA ILE A 178 16.77 -4.72 -3.87
C ILE A 178 15.25 -4.58 -3.74
N VAL A 179 14.79 -3.45 -3.19
CA VAL A 179 13.36 -3.17 -2.98
C VAL A 179 12.76 -2.34 -4.10
N HIS A 180 13.58 -1.56 -4.81
CA HIS A 180 13.12 -0.72 -5.90
C HIS A 180 14.26 -0.44 -6.89
N LYS A 181 13.90 -0.38 -8.18
CA LYS A 181 14.75 0.16 -9.23
C LYS A 181 14.10 1.46 -9.71
N ASP A 182 14.78 2.57 -9.51
CA ASP A 182 14.25 3.85 -9.95
C ASP A 182 14.43 4.08 -11.46
N LYS A 183 13.81 5.14 -11.98
CA LYS A 183 13.86 5.50 -13.40
C LYS A 183 15.27 5.87 -13.91
N PHE A 184 16.19 6.20 -13.01
CA PHE A 184 17.57 6.55 -13.34
C PHE A 184 18.49 5.33 -13.34
N GLY A 185 17.97 4.15 -12.97
CA GLY A 185 18.72 2.91 -12.89
C GLY A 185 19.36 2.66 -11.53
N ASN A 186 19.04 3.46 -10.51
CA ASN A 186 19.52 3.20 -9.16
C ASN A 186 18.82 1.98 -8.57
N LEU A 187 19.59 1.15 -7.88
CA LEU A 187 19.08 0.03 -7.10
C LEU A 187 18.99 0.46 -5.64
N ILE A 188 17.78 0.49 -5.11
CA ILE A 188 17.51 0.86 -3.74
C ILE A 188 17.39 -0.42 -2.91
N THR A 189 18.08 -0.47 -1.79
CA THR A 189 18.05 -1.61 -0.86
C THR A 189 17.24 -1.28 0.40
N ASP A 190 16.83 -2.32 1.12
CA ASP A 190 16.23 -2.24 2.46
C ASP A 190 17.28 -2.11 3.60
N ILE A 191 18.57 -1.94 3.26
CA ILE A 191 19.66 -1.89 4.24
C ILE A 191 19.68 -0.51 4.91
N PRO A 192 19.48 -0.44 6.25
CA PRO A 192 19.56 0.81 6.99
C PRO A 192 20.93 1.49 6.86
N GLU A 193 20.95 2.81 6.70
CA GLU A 193 22.19 3.58 6.52
C GLU A 193 23.15 3.40 7.70
N ASP A 194 22.63 3.36 8.93
CA ASP A 194 23.39 3.18 10.17
C ASP A 194 24.11 1.81 10.24
N TRP A 195 23.67 0.84 9.45
CA TRP A 195 24.37 -0.44 9.34
C TRP A 195 25.62 -0.35 8.47
N VAL A 196 25.71 0.67 7.60
CA VAL A 196 26.79 0.89 6.63
C VAL A 196 27.70 2.08 7.03
N ASN A 197 27.20 3.06 7.80
CA ASN A 197 27.90 4.33 8.05
C ASN A 197 28.69 4.42 9.39
N LYS A 198 29.98 4.02 9.31
CA LYS A 198 31.26 4.41 9.97
C LYS A 198 31.33 5.13 11.35
N LYS A 199 31.94 4.44 12.35
CA LYS A 199 33.06 4.97 13.20
C LYS A 199 33.99 3.90 13.82
N LYS A 200 33.66 2.61 13.71
CA LYS A 200 34.56 1.49 14.07
C LYS A 200 34.46 0.42 12.98
N ARG A 201 35.39 0.42 12.02
CA ARG A 201 35.53 -0.71 11.09
C ARG A 201 36.28 -1.83 11.82
N SER A 202 35.63 -2.97 12.06
CA SER A 202 36.31 -4.26 11.93
C SER A 202 36.53 -4.50 10.43
N LYS A 203 37.61 -5.18 10.05
CA LYS A 203 37.96 -5.40 8.63
C LYS A 203 37.04 -6.41 7.91
N ASP A 204 36.00 -6.91 8.57
CA ASP A 204 35.29 -8.14 8.17
C ASP A 204 33.77 -7.97 7.95
N LEU A 205 33.30 -6.78 7.55
CA LEU A 205 31.87 -6.59 7.21
C LEU A 205 31.58 -7.15 5.81
N SER A 206 30.67 -8.13 5.73
CA SER A 206 30.20 -8.74 4.47
C SER A 206 28.77 -8.27 4.19
N CYS A 207 28.54 -7.69 3.02
CA CYS A 207 27.21 -7.29 2.56
C CYS A 207 26.81 -8.14 1.35
N ARG A 208 25.66 -8.80 1.43
CA ARG A 208 25.07 -9.58 0.34
C ARG A 208 23.72 -8.99 -0.04
N ILE A 209 23.50 -8.84 -1.34
CA ILE A 209 22.28 -8.38 -1.99
C ILE A 209 21.79 -9.52 -2.87
#